data_AF-A0A4R6G4A4-F1
#
_entry.id   AF-A0A4R6G4A4-F1
#
_cell.length_a   1.000
_cell.length_b   1.000
_cell.length_c   1.000
_cell.angle_alpha   90.00
_cell.angle_beta   90.00
_cell.angle_gamma   90.00
#
_symmetry.space_group_name_H-M   'P 1'
#
loop_
_entity.id
_entity.type
_entity.pdbx_description
1 polymer ?
#
loop_
_entity_poly.entity_id
_entity_poly.type
_entity_poly.pdbx_seq_one_letter_code
_entity_poly.pdbx_strand_id
1 'polypeptide(L)'
;MDTGDGDGSTTSSRTAMLFEYHINDLLLNDCAKNILDTLKSHNHGVGEFLYKFAGNEIDHNWNVKSADLGIGKVGTTDPPSAYDEENKIITTSFNTPTFRNSSDLSWVKTILHESAHAYLATYFAVNDYNTFNMTYPEMVEQWDELENWNDVHQEEFARSLKDDIAVILKEFGQMKGYEIHDQYYSDLAWGGLTETSIFDELDGADQTRIKNVLSIELTGKDLNGDYKNQKGCDAGC
;
A
#
# COMPACT_ATOMS: atom_id res chain seq x y z
N MET A 1 26.58 13.16 37.26
CA MET A 1 25.13 13.19 37.09
C MET A 1 24.90 13.00 35.61
N ASP A 2 24.72 11.75 35.26
CA ASP A 2 24.27 11.30 33.95
C ASP A 2 22.77 11.06 34.09
N THR A 3 21.99 11.52 33.12
CA THR A 3 20.72 10.93 32.65
C THR A 3 20.06 11.90 31.69
N GLY A 4 19.82 11.45 30.46
CA GLY A 4 18.76 11.99 29.61
C GLY A 4 18.95 11.78 28.12
N ASP A 5 19.17 10.54 27.67
CA ASP A 5 19.00 10.20 26.25
C ASP A 5 18.41 8.79 26.09
N GLY A 6 17.41 8.68 25.19
CA GLY A 6 16.97 7.44 24.54
C GLY A 6 15.94 6.52 25.23
N ASP A 7 14.66 6.63 24.85
CA ASP A 7 13.69 5.50 24.96
C ASP A 7 12.51 5.57 23.94
N GLY A 8 12.66 6.30 22.82
CA GLY A 8 11.60 6.41 21.80
C GLY A 8 11.76 5.46 20.60
N SER A 9 12.97 4.93 20.37
CA SER A 9 13.32 4.22 19.13
C SER A 9 13.11 2.71 19.17
N THR A 10 13.00 2.11 20.36
CA THR A 10 13.01 0.66 20.59
C THR A 10 11.62 0.02 20.57
N THR A 11 10.58 0.78 20.91
CA THR A 11 9.17 0.32 20.91
C THR A 11 8.52 0.42 19.53
N SER A 12 8.78 1.49 18.78
CA SER A 12 8.28 1.69 17.41
C SER A 12 8.72 0.56 16.48
N SER A 13 10.01 0.22 16.50
CA SER A 13 10.55 -0.89 15.69
C SER A 13 9.99 -2.26 16.07
N ARG A 14 9.53 -2.46 17.31
CA ARG A 14 9.04 -3.77 17.77
C ARG A 14 7.62 -4.07 17.32
N THR A 15 6.71 -3.10 17.35
CA THR A 15 5.31 -3.31 16.90
C THR A 15 5.27 -3.59 15.41
N ALA A 16 5.96 -2.78 14.61
CA ALA A 16 6.10 -2.97 13.17
C ALA A 16 6.65 -4.36 12.82
N MET A 17 7.75 -4.77 13.46
CA MET A 17 8.37 -6.08 13.25
C MET A 17 7.45 -7.24 13.64
N LEU A 18 6.71 -7.12 14.74
CA LEU A 18 5.75 -8.15 15.16
C LEU A 18 4.61 -8.28 14.16
N PHE A 19 4.05 -7.16 13.69
CA PHE A 19 3.04 -7.18 12.64
C PHE A 19 3.56 -7.92 11.40
N GLU A 20 4.75 -7.56 10.89
CA GLU A 20 5.34 -8.22 9.73
C GLU A 20 5.53 -9.71 9.93
N TYR A 21 6.04 -10.11 11.11
CA TYR A 21 6.22 -11.52 11.44
C TYR A 21 4.90 -12.32 11.38
N HIS A 22 3.77 -11.66 11.68
CA HIS A 22 2.44 -12.27 11.70
C HIS A 22 1.67 -12.14 10.39
N ILE A 23 2.20 -11.48 9.36
CA ILE A 23 1.60 -11.50 8.01
C ILE A 23 1.57 -12.95 7.51
N ASN A 24 0.36 -13.47 7.30
CA ASN A 24 0.14 -14.83 6.81
C ASN A 24 -0.02 -14.81 5.29
N ASP A 25 0.99 -15.33 4.61
CA ASP A 25 1.14 -15.33 3.16
C ASP A 25 1.15 -16.75 2.57
N LEU A 26 0.64 -17.74 3.31
CA LEU A 26 0.63 -19.15 2.89
C LEU A 26 -0.14 -19.41 1.60
N LEU A 27 -1.09 -18.52 1.25
CA LEU A 27 -1.92 -18.62 0.04
C LEU A 27 -1.46 -17.64 -1.05
N LEU A 28 -0.35 -16.95 -0.85
CA LEU A 28 0.28 -16.11 -1.86
C LEU A 28 1.14 -16.97 -2.78
N ASN A 29 1.10 -16.74 -4.08
CA ASN A 29 1.97 -17.45 -5.01
C ASN A 29 3.45 -17.04 -4.83
N ASP A 30 4.36 -17.91 -5.28
CA ASP A 30 5.80 -17.76 -5.00
C ASP A 30 6.38 -16.40 -5.47
N CYS A 31 5.90 -15.86 -6.60
CA CYS A 31 6.39 -14.58 -7.11
C CYS A 31 6.05 -13.41 -6.16
N ALA A 32 4.79 -13.28 -5.73
CA ALA A 32 4.36 -12.18 -4.87
C ALA A 32 4.84 -12.40 -3.44
N LYS A 33 4.97 -13.66 -3.01
CA LYS A 33 5.63 -14.02 -1.75
C LYS A 33 7.08 -13.56 -1.70
N ASN A 34 7.86 -13.81 -2.75
CA ASN A 34 9.25 -13.35 -2.80
C ASN A 34 9.35 -11.81 -2.75
N ILE A 35 8.42 -11.09 -3.37
CA ILE A 35 8.35 -9.63 -3.31
C ILE A 35 8.03 -9.17 -1.88
N LEU A 36 7.03 -9.77 -1.25
CA LEU A 36 6.66 -9.47 0.13
C LEU A 36 7.79 -9.80 1.12
N ASP A 37 8.46 -10.93 0.97
CA ASP A 37 9.61 -11.32 1.79
C ASP A 37 10.78 -10.34 1.64
N THR A 38 11.04 -9.89 0.41
CA THR A 38 12.04 -8.83 0.17
C THR A 38 11.65 -7.53 0.86
N LEU A 39 10.38 -7.13 0.77
CA LEU A 39 9.87 -5.92 1.40
C LEU A 39 9.93 -5.99 2.94
N LYS A 40 9.60 -7.13 3.53
CA LYS A 40 9.68 -7.39 4.99
C LYS A 40 11.12 -7.45 5.52
N SER A 41 12.11 -7.68 4.64
CA SER A 41 13.52 -7.69 5.05
C SER A 41 14.11 -6.29 5.24
N HIS A 42 13.31 -5.25 4.99
CA HIS A 42 13.76 -3.86 4.96
C HIS A 42 13.40 -3.08 6.23
N ASN A 43 14.20 -2.06 6.56
CA ASN A 43 13.96 -1.19 7.72
C ASN A 43 12.70 -0.33 7.59
N HIS A 44 12.15 -0.16 6.38
CA HIS A 44 10.85 0.48 6.13
C HIS A 44 9.95 -0.47 5.33
N GLY A 45 9.80 -1.70 5.83
CA GLY A 45 8.87 -2.68 5.28
C GLY A 45 7.40 -2.31 5.52
N VAL A 46 6.50 -3.25 5.26
CA VAL A 46 5.04 -3.05 5.41
C VAL A 46 4.67 -2.67 6.84
N GLY A 47 5.32 -3.24 7.85
CA GLY A 47 4.99 -2.98 9.25
C GLY A 47 5.34 -1.57 9.68
N GLU A 48 6.49 -1.05 9.24
CA GLU A 48 6.94 0.31 9.57
C GLU A 48 6.09 1.35 8.85
N PHE A 49 5.77 1.08 7.58
CA PHE A 49 4.79 1.84 6.82
C PHE A 49 3.45 1.94 7.56
N LEU A 50 2.88 0.80 7.94
CA LEU A 50 1.60 0.78 8.63
C LEU A 50 1.68 1.38 10.02
N TYR A 51 2.78 1.19 10.74
CA TYR A 51 2.92 1.74 12.08
C TYR A 51 2.90 3.27 12.06
N LYS A 52 3.61 3.86 11.10
CA LYS A 52 3.59 5.31 10.87
C LYS A 52 2.19 5.78 10.43
N PHE A 53 1.59 5.09 9.47
CA PHE A 53 0.26 5.40 8.95
C PHE A 53 -0.82 5.35 10.03
N ALA A 54 -0.78 4.34 10.89
CA ALA A 54 -1.75 4.07 11.94
C ALA A 54 -1.57 4.89 13.22
N GLY A 55 -0.67 5.87 13.23
CA GLY A 55 -0.42 6.68 14.43
C GLY A 55 0.15 5.88 15.61
N ASN A 56 0.92 4.82 15.34
CA ASN A 56 1.66 3.97 16.29
C ASN A 56 0.90 2.76 16.90
N GLU A 57 -0.26 2.36 16.36
CA GLU A 57 -0.99 1.17 16.83
C GLU A 57 -1.42 0.26 15.67
N ILE A 58 -1.04 -1.02 15.72
CA ILE A 58 -1.51 -2.04 14.78
C ILE A 58 -1.98 -3.24 15.61
N ASP A 59 -3.29 -3.51 15.63
CA ASP A 59 -3.89 -4.58 16.42
C ASP A 59 -4.74 -5.53 15.55
N HIS A 60 -4.19 -5.95 14.42
CA HIS A 60 -4.80 -6.97 13.57
C HIS A 60 -3.74 -7.88 12.94
N ASN A 61 -4.19 -9.07 12.58
CA ASN A 61 -3.47 -10.02 11.75
C ASN A 61 -3.87 -9.82 10.29
N TRP A 62 -2.88 -9.82 9.39
CA TRP A 62 -3.12 -9.64 7.97
C TRP A 62 -2.88 -10.94 7.20
N ASN A 63 -3.95 -11.45 6.58
CA ASN A 63 -3.86 -12.55 5.63
C ASN A 63 -3.73 -12.01 4.21
N VAL A 64 -2.78 -12.54 3.44
CA VAL A 64 -2.62 -12.21 2.02
C VAL A 64 -2.70 -13.47 1.17
N LYS A 65 -3.38 -13.38 0.03
CA LYS A 65 -3.54 -14.50 -0.90
C LYS A 65 -3.52 -14.06 -2.35
N SER A 66 -3.15 -14.99 -3.23
CA SER A 66 -3.36 -14.84 -4.67
C SER A 66 -4.76 -15.31 -5.06
N ALA A 67 -5.46 -14.55 -5.90
CA ALA A 67 -6.79 -14.91 -6.41
C ALA A 67 -7.00 -14.37 -7.82
N ASP A 68 -7.99 -14.89 -8.55
CA ASP A 68 -8.47 -14.22 -9.77
C ASP A 68 -9.59 -13.24 -9.38
N LEU A 69 -9.34 -11.95 -9.57
CA LEU A 69 -10.29 -10.87 -9.27
C LEU A 69 -11.00 -10.32 -10.52
N GLY A 70 -10.75 -10.92 -11.69
CA GLY A 70 -11.20 -10.42 -12.98
C GLY A 70 -10.37 -9.22 -13.48
N ILE A 71 -10.77 -8.67 -14.62
CA ILE A 71 -10.05 -7.56 -15.26
C ILE A 71 -10.31 -6.26 -14.46
N GLY A 72 -9.26 -5.47 -14.23
CA GLY A 72 -9.36 -4.13 -13.65
C GLY A 72 -9.12 -4.03 -12.14
N LYS A 73 -8.95 -5.16 -11.43
CA LYS A 73 -8.60 -5.17 -10.01
C LYS A 73 -7.25 -5.83 -9.78
N VAL A 74 -6.24 -5.07 -9.38
CA VAL A 74 -4.88 -5.58 -9.11
C VAL A 74 -4.80 -6.18 -7.70
N GLY A 75 -5.47 -5.56 -6.74
CA GLY A 75 -5.66 -6.03 -5.38
C GLY A 75 -7.06 -5.68 -4.90
N THR A 76 -7.49 -6.33 -3.83
CA THR A 76 -8.67 -5.94 -3.07
C THR A 76 -8.53 -6.42 -1.64
N THR A 77 -8.87 -5.56 -0.70
CA THR A 77 -8.99 -5.92 0.71
C THR A 77 -10.45 -6.14 1.07
N ASP A 78 -10.69 -7.11 1.95
CA ASP A 78 -12.02 -7.40 2.47
C ASP A 78 -12.60 -6.16 3.20
N PRO A 79 -13.92 -5.93 3.12
CA PRO A 79 -14.56 -4.79 3.80
C PRO A 79 -14.56 -4.97 5.33
N PRO A 80 -14.85 -3.92 6.12
CA PRO A 80 -14.94 -4.03 7.58
C PRO A 80 -15.88 -5.14 8.07
N SER A 81 -17.00 -5.39 7.36
CA SER A 81 -17.95 -6.48 7.69
C SER A 81 -17.39 -7.90 7.61
N ALA A 82 -16.24 -8.08 6.93
CA ALA A 82 -15.57 -9.37 6.79
C ALA A 82 -14.38 -9.52 7.76
N TYR A 83 -14.13 -8.52 8.62
CA TYR A 83 -13.15 -8.64 9.69
C TYR A 83 -13.57 -9.71 10.70
N ASP A 84 -12.67 -10.66 10.96
CA ASP A 84 -12.86 -11.68 11.98
C ASP A 84 -12.40 -11.12 13.33
N GLU A 85 -13.34 -10.59 14.12
CA GLU A 85 -13.05 -10.02 15.44
C GLU A 85 -12.47 -11.04 16.43
N GLU A 86 -12.85 -12.32 16.34
CA GLU A 86 -12.40 -13.36 17.26
C GLU A 86 -10.91 -13.65 17.09
N ASN A 87 -10.46 -13.73 15.83
CA ASN A 87 -9.05 -14.02 15.49
C ASN A 87 -8.26 -12.76 15.09
N LYS A 88 -8.91 -11.59 15.07
CA LYS A 88 -8.39 -10.32 14.57
C LYS A 88 -7.85 -10.38 13.15
N ILE A 89 -8.56 -11.03 12.22
CA ILE A 89 -8.06 -11.27 10.86
C ILE A 89 -8.80 -10.41 9.84
N ILE A 90 -8.04 -9.73 8.98
CA ILE A 90 -8.51 -9.15 7.72
C ILE A 90 -7.71 -9.74 6.55
N THR A 91 -8.35 -9.92 5.39
CA THR A 91 -7.72 -10.56 4.23
C THR A 91 -7.63 -9.62 3.03
N THR A 92 -6.47 -9.63 2.36
CA THR A 92 -6.25 -9.01 1.05
C THR A 92 -6.02 -10.08 0.00
N SER A 93 -6.63 -9.91 -1.16
CA SER A 93 -6.42 -10.75 -2.35
C SER A 93 -5.67 -9.97 -3.43
N PHE A 94 -4.62 -10.56 -3.99
CA PHE A 94 -3.84 -10.00 -5.10
C PHE A 94 -4.12 -10.76 -6.39
N ASN A 95 -4.38 -10.04 -7.48
CA ASN A 95 -4.75 -10.60 -8.77
C ASN A 95 -3.53 -11.01 -9.61
N THR A 96 -2.65 -11.79 -9.00
CA THR A 96 -1.42 -12.26 -9.62
C THR A 96 -1.66 -13.07 -10.91
N PRO A 97 -2.72 -13.91 -11.05
CA PRO A 97 -2.93 -14.67 -12.29
C PRO A 97 -3.23 -13.80 -13.52
N THR A 98 -3.82 -12.61 -13.32
CA THR A 98 -4.18 -11.66 -14.39
C THR A 98 -3.03 -10.72 -14.73
N PHE A 99 -2.33 -10.21 -13.71
CA PHE A 99 -1.28 -9.20 -13.86
C PHE A 99 0.12 -9.81 -13.87
N ARG A 100 0.29 -10.79 -14.75
CA ARG A 100 1.51 -11.59 -14.85
C ARG A 100 2.75 -10.78 -15.20
N ASN A 101 2.56 -9.86 -16.15
CA ASN A 101 3.60 -8.97 -16.63
C ASN A 101 3.84 -7.75 -15.73
N SER A 102 3.22 -7.69 -14.54
CA SER A 102 3.42 -6.56 -13.62
C SER A 102 4.84 -6.59 -13.07
N SER A 103 5.45 -5.41 -12.97
CA SER A 103 6.77 -5.29 -12.35
C SER A 103 6.71 -5.53 -10.85
N ASP A 104 7.86 -5.84 -10.26
CA ASP A 104 8.01 -5.93 -8.82
C ASP A 104 7.70 -4.60 -8.11
N LEU A 105 8.11 -3.47 -8.67
CA LEU A 105 7.73 -2.14 -8.15
C LEU A 105 6.21 -1.92 -8.14
N SER A 106 5.49 -2.36 -9.18
CA SER A 106 4.02 -2.29 -9.21
C SER A 106 3.37 -3.16 -8.13
N TRP A 107 3.94 -4.34 -7.87
CA TRP A 107 3.47 -5.21 -6.78
C TRP A 107 3.79 -4.65 -5.40
N VAL A 108 4.98 -4.10 -5.15
CA VAL A 108 5.33 -3.43 -3.88
C VAL A 108 4.34 -2.31 -3.59
N LYS A 109 4.09 -1.43 -4.57
CA LYS A 109 3.09 -0.36 -4.46
C LYS A 109 1.71 -0.93 -4.10
N THR A 110 1.29 -2.02 -4.74
CA THR A 110 -0.03 -2.62 -4.50
C THR A 110 -0.11 -3.24 -3.10
N ILE A 111 0.95 -3.91 -2.63
CA ILE A 111 1.03 -4.48 -1.29
C ILE A 111 0.90 -3.38 -0.23
N LEU A 112 1.65 -2.28 -0.38
CA LEU A 112 1.60 -1.15 0.55
C LEU A 112 0.21 -0.50 0.55
N HIS A 113 -0.36 -0.23 -0.63
CA HIS A 113 -1.70 0.33 -0.76
C HIS A 113 -2.74 -0.54 -0.04
N GLU A 114 -2.82 -1.83 -0.36
CA GLU A 114 -3.79 -2.74 0.25
C GLU A 114 -3.55 -2.95 1.75
N SER A 115 -2.31 -2.83 2.24
CA SER A 115 -2.05 -2.88 3.68
C SER A 115 -2.71 -1.72 4.41
N ALA A 116 -2.73 -0.51 3.82
CA ALA A 116 -3.43 0.65 4.38
C ALA A 116 -4.96 0.43 4.38
N HIS A 117 -5.50 -0.20 3.33
CA HIS A 117 -6.91 -0.63 3.32
C HIS A 117 -7.21 -1.61 4.46
N ALA A 118 -6.33 -2.59 4.70
CA ALA A 118 -6.50 -3.59 5.77
C ALA A 118 -6.56 -2.95 7.16
N TYR A 119 -5.71 -1.95 7.40
CA TYR A 119 -5.76 -1.18 8.63
C TYR A 119 -7.10 -0.43 8.79
N LEU A 120 -7.49 0.37 7.79
CA LEU A 120 -8.73 1.15 7.88
C LEU A 120 -9.94 0.24 8.04
N ALA A 121 -10.03 -0.83 7.27
CA ALA A 121 -11.12 -1.80 7.36
C ALA A 121 -11.25 -2.39 8.77
N THR A 122 -10.12 -2.72 9.39
CA THR A 122 -10.09 -3.22 10.77
C THR A 122 -10.50 -2.14 11.77
N TYR A 123 -9.97 -0.92 11.65
CA TYR A 123 -10.32 0.16 12.56
C TYR A 123 -11.81 0.46 12.55
N PHE A 124 -12.42 0.56 11.38
CA PHE A 124 -13.85 0.83 11.24
C PHE A 124 -14.71 -0.33 11.76
N ALA A 125 -14.26 -1.58 11.55
CA ALA A 125 -14.93 -2.74 12.15
C ALA A 125 -14.95 -2.69 13.68
N VAL A 126 -13.87 -2.20 14.32
CA VAL A 126 -13.72 -2.16 15.78
C VAL A 126 -14.35 -0.91 16.41
N ASN A 127 -14.21 0.26 15.78
CA ASN A 127 -14.51 1.55 16.40
C ASN A 127 -15.84 2.16 15.94
N ASP A 128 -16.41 1.75 14.80
CA ASP A 128 -17.68 2.30 14.32
C ASP A 128 -18.56 1.26 13.62
N TYR A 129 -19.38 0.57 14.42
CA TYR A 129 -20.33 -0.46 13.98
C TYR A 129 -21.38 0.02 12.96
N ASN A 130 -21.51 1.31 12.65
CA ASN A 130 -22.44 1.79 11.60
C ASN A 130 -21.81 1.80 10.21
N THR A 131 -20.52 1.46 10.08
CA THR A 131 -19.69 1.68 8.88
C THR A 131 -19.32 0.39 8.14
N PHE A 132 -19.90 -0.75 8.53
CA PHE A 132 -19.54 -2.08 8.02
C PHE A 132 -19.61 -2.28 6.49
N ASN A 133 -20.28 -1.38 5.79
CA ASN A 133 -20.44 -1.38 4.33
C ASN A 133 -19.68 -0.24 3.63
N MET A 134 -18.81 0.48 4.32
CA MET A 134 -18.07 1.57 3.71
C MET A 134 -17.07 1.07 2.67
N THR A 135 -17.03 1.80 1.56
CA THR A 135 -15.97 1.73 0.56
C THR A 135 -14.72 2.42 1.09
N TYR A 136 -13.57 2.15 0.47
CA TYR A 136 -12.32 2.79 0.88
C TYR A 136 -12.34 4.32 0.80
N PRO A 137 -12.85 4.96 -0.27
CA PRO A 137 -13.00 6.42 -0.28
C PRO A 137 -13.83 6.94 0.90
N GLU A 138 -14.93 6.26 1.25
CA GLU A 138 -15.75 6.62 2.41
C GLU A 138 -15.02 6.42 3.74
N MET A 139 -14.22 5.35 3.88
CA MET A 139 -13.39 5.12 5.06
C MET A 139 -12.30 6.19 5.21
N VAL A 140 -11.66 6.61 4.12
CA VAL A 140 -10.68 7.71 4.14
C VAL A 140 -11.34 9.03 4.54
N GLU A 141 -12.51 9.32 3.96
CA GLU A 141 -13.29 10.52 4.30
C GLU A 141 -13.72 10.54 5.77
N GLN A 142 -14.26 9.44 6.29
CA GLN A 142 -14.69 9.38 7.68
C GLN A 142 -13.51 9.34 8.67
N TRP A 143 -12.39 8.72 8.28
CA TRP A 143 -11.19 8.72 9.12
C TRP A 143 -10.68 10.15 9.37
N ASP A 144 -10.74 10.98 8.33
CA ASP A 144 -10.40 12.41 8.39
C ASP A 144 -11.25 13.16 9.43
N GLU A 145 -12.56 12.89 9.45
CA GLU A 145 -13.49 13.49 10.42
C GLU A 145 -13.22 13.04 11.87
N LEU A 146 -12.91 11.75 12.08
CA LEU A 146 -12.76 11.15 13.42
C LEU A 146 -11.48 11.60 14.13
N GLU A 147 -10.39 11.80 13.39
CA GLU A 147 -9.13 12.28 13.96
C GLU A 147 -9.19 13.79 14.30
N ASN A 148 -10.23 14.52 13.86
CA ASN A 148 -10.46 15.96 14.09
C ASN A 148 -9.46 16.90 13.38
N TRP A 149 -9.20 16.61 12.10
CA TRP A 149 -8.32 17.40 11.23
C TRP A 149 -9.25 18.07 10.18
N ASN A 150 -9.19 19.39 9.98
CA ASN A 150 -10.18 20.16 9.16
C ASN A 150 -10.27 19.70 7.67
N ASP A 151 -11.18 20.23 6.84
CA ASP A 151 -11.36 19.87 5.41
C ASP A 151 -10.11 19.89 4.47
N VAL A 152 -8.95 20.37 4.93
CA VAL A 152 -7.66 20.35 4.21
C VAL A 152 -7.04 18.93 4.15
N HIS A 153 -7.61 17.92 4.83
CA HIS A 153 -6.83 16.78 5.32
C HIS A 153 -7.05 15.42 4.63
N GLN A 154 -8.16 15.10 3.95
CA GLN A 154 -8.20 13.99 2.98
C GLN A 154 -7.06 14.11 1.95
N GLU A 155 -6.77 15.35 1.57
CA GLU A 155 -5.64 15.68 0.69
C GLU A 155 -4.29 15.38 1.32
N GLU A 156 -4.10 15.79 2.57
CA GLU A 156 -2.87 15.52 3.30
C GLU A 156 -2.69 14.03 3.63
N PHE A 157 -3.78 13.29 3.85
CA PHE A 157 -3.75 11.84 4.00
C PHE A 157 -3.31 11.16 2.71
N ALA A 158 -3.94 11.47 1.58
CA ALA A 158 -3.55 10.89 0.30
C ALA A 158 -2.14 11.33 -0.11
N ARG A 159 -1.73 12.58 0.18
CA ARG A 159 -0.35 13.07 -0.04
C ARG A 159 0.67 12.35 0.84
N SER A 160 0.42 12.22 2.15
CA SER A 160 1.33 11.56 3.09
C SER A 160 1.46 10.07 2.81
N LEU A 161 0.34 9.38 2.55
CA LEU A 161 0.33 7.99 2.09
C LEU A 161 1.15 7.81 0.80
N LYS A 162 0.92 8.66 -0.20
CA LYS A 162 1.64 8.65 -1.47
C LYS A 162 3.14 8.93 -1.28
N ASP A 163 3.51 9.87 -0.42
CA ASP A 163 4.92 10.19 -0.18
C ASP A 163 5.65 9.06 0.56
N ASP A 164 5.00 8.41 1.53
CA ASP A 164 5.57 7.27 2.23
C ASP A 164 5.73 6.04 1.32
N ILE A 165 4.74 5.76 0.47
CA ILE A 165 4.86 4.72 -0.56
C ILE A 165 6.02 5.05 -1.51
N ALA A 166 6.19 6.31 -1.92
CA ALA A 166 7.28 6.71 -2.82
C ALA A 166 8.66 6.49 -2.19
N VAL A 167 8.82 6.78 -0.89
CA VAL A 167 10.07 6.51 -0.15
C VAL A 167 10.38 5.02 -0.15
N ILE A 168 9.41 4.18 0.20
CA ILE A 168 9.62 2.72 0.30
C ILE A 168 9.89 2.12 -1.08
N LEU A 169 9.19 2.57 -2.13
CA LEU A 169 9.45 2.13 -3.50
C LEU A 169 10.87 2.47 -3.96
N LYS A 170 11.36 3.66 -3.61
CA LYS A 170 12.74 4.07 -3.91
C LYS A 170 13.75 3.18 -3.21
N GLU A 171 13.55 2.93 -1.92
CA GLU A 171 14.44 2.07 -1.13
C GLU A 171 14.45 0.64 -1.66
N PHE A 172 13.28 0.07 -1.95
CA PHE A 172 13.15 -1.23 -2.61
C PHE A 172 13.91 -1.26 -3.94
N GLY A 173 13.72 -0.25 -4.79
CA GLY A 173 14.41 -0.16 -6.05
C GLY A 173 15.94 -0.10 -5.90
N GLN A 174 16.43 0.71 -4.96
CA GLN A 174 17.86 0.82 -4.67
C GLN A 174 18.46 -0.51 -4.19
N MET A 175 17.75 -1.29 -3.37
CA MET A 175 18.19 -2.63 -2.96
C MET A 175 18.31 -3.59 -4.15
N LYS A 176 17.42 -3.45 -5.13
CA LYS A 176 17.42 -4.24 -6.37
C LYS A 176 18.44 -3.74 -7.39
N GLY A 177 19.15 -2.65 -7.08
CA GLY A 177 20.15 -2.03 -7.95
C GLY A 177 19.58 -1.11 -9.02
N TYR A 178 18.35 -0.61 -8.84
CA TYR A 178 17.71 0.29 -9.79
C TYR A 178 18.25 1.71 -9.68
N GLU A 179 18.62 2.27 -10.82
CA GLU A 179 19.03 3.67 -10.96
C GLU A 179 17.91 4.46 -11.63
N ILE A 180 16.86 4.75 -10.86
CA ILE A 180 15.65 5.44 -11.34
C ILE A 180 15.53 6.80 -10.63
N HIS A 181 15.09 7.82 -11.37
CA HIS A 181 14.87 9.17 -10.83
C HIS A 181 13.69 9.21 -9.86
N ASP A 182 13.81 9.99 -8.77
CA ASP A 182 12.82 10.10 -7.69
C ASP A 182 11.39 10.37 -8.17
N GLN A 183 11.23 11.23 -9.18
CA GLN A 183 9.93 11.52 -9.81
C GLN A 183 9.18 10.24 -10.18
N TYR A 184 9.88 9.22 -10.68
CA TYR A 184 9.25 7.98 -11.10
C TYR A 184 8.62 7.21 -9.94
N TYR A 185 9.31 7.13 -8.79
CA TYR A 185 8.76 6.49 -7.59
C TYR A 185 7.57 7.29 -7.04
N SER A 186 7.68 8.63 -7.06
CA SER A 186 6.56 9.52 -6.74
C SER A 186 5.36 9.31 -7.67
N ASP A 187 5.59 9.03 -8.94
CA ASP A 187 4.53 8.78 -9.92
C ASP A 187 3.85 7.43 -9.69
N LEU A 188 4.66 6.41 -9.43
CA LEU A 188 4.17 5.07 -9.18
C LEU A 188 3.34 5.00 -7.89
N ALA A 189 3.70 5.79 -6.88
CA ALA A 189 2.99 5.88 -5.61
C ALA A 189 1.57 6.45 -5.70
N TRP A 190 1.19 7.08 -6.82
CA TRP A 190 -0.19 7.50 -7.08
C TRP A 190 -1.15 6.35 -7.40
N GLY A 191 -0.66 5.12 -7.61
CA GLY A 191 -1.56 4.01 -7.94
C GLY A 191 -2.54 3.71 -6.82
N GLY A 192 -3.83 3.69 -7.15
CA GLY A 192 -4.93 3.62 -6.18
C GLY A 192 -5.48 4.98 -5.75
N LEU A 193 -4.84 6.08 -6.16
CA LEU A 193 -5.25 7.46 -5.84
C LEU A 193 -5.61 8.30 -7.08
N THR A 194 -5.60 7.70 -8.27
CA THR A 194 -5.83 8.42 -9.55
C THR A 194 -7.27 8.85 -9.81
N GLU A 195 -8.19 8.50 -8.91
CA GLU A 195 -9.61 8.86 -8.96
C GLU A 195 -9.99 9.87 -7.86
N THR A 196 -8.99 10.40 -7.15
CA THR A 196 -9.19 11.38 -6.08
C THR A 196 -9.22 12.81 -6.65
N SER A 197 -9.90 13.72 -5.95
CA SER A 197 -9.93 15.14 -6.31
C SER A 197 -8.53 15.76 -6.41
N ILE A 198 -7.60 15.35 -5.53
CA ILE A 198 -6.22 15.87 -5.51
C ILE A 198 -5.46 15.47 -6.77
N PHE A 199 -5.71 14.26 -7.26
CA PHE A 199 -5.13 13.84 -8.53
C PHE A 199 -5.72 14.65 -9.69
N ASP A 200 -7.00 14.96 -9.64
CA ASP A 200 -7.69 15.78 -10.65
C ASP A 200 -7.22 17.25 -10.65
N GLU A 201 -6.69 17.75 -9.54
CA GLU A 201 -6.08 19.08 -9.44
C GLU A 201 -4.70 19.19 -10.09
N LEU A 202 -4.02 18.06 -10.34
CA LEU A 202 -2.76 18.05 -11.08
C LEU A 202 -2.99 18.55 -12.51
N ASP A 203 -1.97 19.15 -13.12
CA ASP A 203 -2.08 19.53 -14.52
C ASP A 203 -2.22 18.28 -15.42
N GLY A 204 -2.82 18.47 -16.60
CA GLY A 204 -3.11 17.35 -17.51
C GLY A 204 -1.85 16.62 -18.00
N ALA A 205 -0.68 17.27 -18.01
CA ALA A 205 0.57 16.63 -18.40
C ALA A 205 1.07 15.70 -17.28
N ASP A 206 0.99 16.13 -16.03
CA ASP A 206 1.33 15.33 -14.86
C ASP A 206 0.39 14.14 -14.70
N GLN A 207 -0.92 14.35 -14.82
CA GLN A 207 -1.89 13.24 -14.78
C GLN A 207 -1.59 12.19 -15.85
N THR A 208 -1.30 12.63 -17.07
CA THR A 208 -0.99 11.74 -18.21
C THR A 208 0.32 10.99 -17.97
N ARG A 209 1.36 11.68 -17.46
CA ARG A 209 2.65 11.08 -17.14
C ARG A 209 2.51 10.00 -16.07
N ILE A 210 1.79 10.29 -14.98
CA ILE A 210 1.53 9.35 -13.88
C ILE A 210 0.74 8.14 -14.39
N LYS A 211 -0.39 8.34 -15.06
CA LYS A 211 -1.21 7.25 -15.60
C LYS A 211 -0.43 6.35 -16.57
N ASN A 212 0.49 6.93 -17.36
CA ASN A 212 1.39 6.14 -18.19
C ASN A 212 2.39 5.31 -17.36
N VAL A 213 3.03 5.88 -16.34
CA VAL A 213 3.93 5.13 -15.45
C VAL A 213 3.21 3.94 -14.83
N LEU A 214 2.00 4.17 -14.29
CA LEU A 214 1.17 3.12 -13.69
C LEU A 214 0.81 2.01 -14.69
N SER A 215 0.34 2.39 -15.89
CA SER A 215 -0.03 1.44 -16.94
C SER A 215 1.17 0.60 -17.40
N ILE A 216 2.33 1.25 -17.59
CA ILE A 216 3.55 0.59 -18.05
C ILE A 216 4.03 -0.40 -17.00
N GLU A 217 4.13 0.00 -15.74
CA GLU A 217 4.60 -0.89 -14.68
C GLU A 217 3.65 -2.07 -14.44
N LEU A 218 2.35 -1.89 -14.64
CA LEU A 218 1.37 -2.95 -14.43
C LEU A 218 1.27 -3.93 -15.61
N THR A 219 1.47 -3.46 -16.84
CA THR A 219 1.11 -4.23 -18.06
C THR A 219 2.19 -4.32 -19.13
N GLY A 220 3.26 -3.54 -19.00
CA GLY A 220 4.27 -3.32 -20.04
C GLY A 220 3.79 -2.42 -21.19
N LYS A 221 2.63 -1.75 -21.05
CA LYS A 221 2.03 -0.89 -22.09
C LYS A 221 1.66 0.48 -21.56
N ASP A 222 1.83 1.50 -22.40
CA ASP A 222 1.33 2.85 -22.12
C ASP A 222 -0.19 2.96 -22.34
N LEU A 223 -0.75 4.15 -22.12
CA LEU A 223 -2.20 4.39 -22.28
C LEU A 223 -2.69 4.29 -23.73
N ASN A 224 -1.79 4.33 -24.72
CA ASN A 224 -2.13 4.10 -26.12
C ASN A 224 -2.09 2.60 -26.49
N GLY A 225 -1.67 1.74 -25.55
CA GLY A 225 -1.49 0.31 -25.77
C GLY A 225 -0.14 -0.06 -26.39
N ASP A 226 0.78 0.90 -26.52
CA ASP A 226 2.11 0.65 -27.07
C ASP A 226 3.02 0.04 -26.00
N TYR A 227 3.78 -1.00 -26.39
CA TYR A 227 4.75 -1.61 -25.49
C TYR A 227 5.85 -0.62 -25.10
N LYS A 228 6.13 -0.54 -23.80
CA LYS A 228 7.23 0.24 -23.22
C LYS A 228 8.01 -0.62 -22.25
N ASN A 229 9.27 -0.27 -22.05
CA ASN A 229 10.09 -0.90 -21.04
C ASN A 229 9.63 -0.48 -19.65
N GLN A 230 9.35 -1.46 -18.81
CA GLN A 230 9.20 -1.27 -17.38
C GLN A 230 10.55 -0.86 -16.77
N LYS A 231 10.49 -0.16 -15.64
CA LYS A 231 11.67 0.21 -14.84
C LYS A 231 11.91 -0.80 -13.73
N GLY A 232 10.86 -1.36 -13.13
CA GLY A 232 10.98 -2.54 -12.30
C GLY A 232 11.26 -3.79 -13.12
N CYS A 233 11.69 -4.86 -12.46
CA CYS A 233 11.85 -6.15 -13.11
C CYS A 233 10.49 -6.86 -13.25
N ASP A 234 10.34 -7.67 -14.29
CA ASP A 234 9.21 -8.60 -14.40
C ASP A 234 9.17 -9.50 -13.17
N ALA A 235 8.07 -9.46 -12.44
CA ALA A 235 7.87 -10.24 -11.22
C ALA A 235 7.71 -11.73 -11.50
N GLY A 236 7.32 -12.11 -12.72
CA GLY A 236 7.03 -13.51 -13.06
C GLY A 236 5.82 -14.07 -12.32
N CYS A 237 4.86 -13.19 -12.00
CA CYS A 237 3.53 -13.59 -11.57
C CYS A 237 2.71 -14.04 -12.80
#